data_AF-A0A957Q2I1-F1
#
_entry.id   AF-A0A957Q2I1-F1
#
_cell.length_a   1.000
_cell.length_b   1.000
_cell.length_c   1.000
_cell.angle_alpha   90.00
_cell.angle_beta   90.00
_cell.angle_gamma   90.00
#
_symmetry.space_group_name_H-M   'P 1'
#
loop_
_entity.id
_entity.type
_entity.pdbx_description
1 polymer ?
#
loop_
_entity_poly.entity_id
_entity_poly.type
_entity_poly.pdbx_seq_one_letter_code
_entity_poly.pdbx_strand_id
1 'polypeptide(L)'
;SYIGTDALAVTKDQPTMNFGWLTPATPDEEYARVVIHEFGHAIGCIHEHQNPATNVPWNKEAVYAYYAGPPNNWSRQQTDVNLFTRYSATVTQFSHFDRDSIMLYPIPNEFTNGDFAVGWNRALSPQDQQFVATLYPQQRKLENELIVDAPAINAAIGTFGELDKYLFRVERAGCYRMETNGSLDLVLGLFGPNDETKGITEDDDSGNRLNARIVAELLPGLYTLKVRHYNGRRTGEYQIGVYQS
;
A
#
# COMPACT_ATOMS: atom_id res chain seq x y z
N SER A 1 -3.82 5.10 -17.15
CA SER A 1 -3.85 6.03 -16.00
C SER A 1 -2.72 7.07 -16.12
N TYR A 2 -2.81 8.21 -15.44
CA TYR A 2 -1.62 9.03 -15.12
C TYR A 2 -0.72 8.27 -14.11
N ILE A 3 0.59 8.59 -14.09
CA ILE A 3 1.59 7.85 -13.31
C ILE A 3 1.88 8.57 -11.98
N GLY A 4 1.63 7.89 -10.86
CA GLY A 4 1.99 8.39 -9.53
C GLY A 4 1.44 9.79 -9.25
N THR A 5 2.35 10.68 -8.83
CA THR A 5 1.99 12.07 -8.45
C THR A 5 1.72 12.99 -9.64
N ASP A 6 1.91 12.54 -10.89
CA ASP A 6 1.50 13.30 -12.08
C ASP A 6 -0.01 13.56 -12.08
N ALA A 7 -0.79 12.69 -11.42
CA ALA A 7 -2.21 12.88 -11.19
C ALA A 7 -2.53 14.19 -10.45
N LEU A 8 -1.61 14.73 -9.63
CA LEU A 8 -1.80 15.99 -8.91
C LEU A 8 -1.73 17.23 -9.81
N ALA A 9 -1.16 17.08 -11.01
CA ALA A 9 -1.10 18.16 -12.01
C ALA A 9 -2.39 18.26 -12.85
N VAL A 10 -3.27 17.26 -12.78
CA VAL A 10 -4.56 17.23 -13.49
C VAL A 10 -5.59 18.07 -12.73
N THR A 11 -6.42 18.82 -13.45
CA THR A 11 -7.48 19.62 -12.83
C THR A 11 -8.52 18.72 -12.15
N LYS A 12 -9.08 19.17 -11.03
CA LYS A 12 -9.95 18.35 -10.15
C LYS A 12 -11.23 17.84 -10.82
N ASP A 13 -11.64 18.44 -11.92
CA ASP A 13 -12.82 18.09 -12.70
C ASP A 13 -12.54 17.07 -13.81
N GLN A 14 -11.29 16.65 -14.00
CA GLN A 14 -10.88 15.71 -15.03
C GLN A 14 -10.45 14.37 -14.43
N PRO A 15 -10.76 13.25 -15.10
CA PRO A 15 -10.33 11.93 -14.64
C PRO A 15 -8.81 11.76 -14.79
N THR A 16 -8.18 11.14 -13.79
CA THR A 16 -6.75 10.75 -13.82
C THR A 16 -6.55 9.26 -14.16
N MET A 17 -7.64 8.51 -14.24
CA MET A 17 -7.67 7.09 -14.59
C MET A 17 -9.01 6.79 -15.29
N ASN A 18 -9.01 5.85 -16.23
CA ASN A 18 -10.22 5.43 -16.94
C ASN A 18 -10.21 3.92 -17.18
N PHE A 19 -11.32 3.25 -16.88
CA PHE A 19 -11.56 1.85 -17.23
C PHE A 19 -12.45 1.76 -18.46
N GLY A 20 -11.85 1.57 -19.65
CA GLY A 20 -12.55 1.78 -20.91
C GLY A 20 -13.53 0.68 -21.35
N TRP A 21 -13.45 -0.52 -20.77
CA TRP A 21 -14.19 -1.70 -21.26
C TRP A 21 -14.72 -2.62 -20.16
N LEU A 22 -14.57 -2.25 -18.88
CA LEU A 22 -15.12 -3.03 -17.77
C LEU A 22 -16.63 -2.81 -17.67
N THR A 23 -17.40 -3.88 -17.51
CA THR A 23 -18.86 -3.88 -17.38
C THR A 23 -19.28 -4.78 -16.22
N PRO A 24 -20.49 -4.65 -15.65
CA PRO A 24 -20.94 -5.54 -14.58
C PRO A 24 -20.93 -7.04 -14.92
N ALA A 25 -20.84 -7.40 -16.20
CA ALA A 25 -20.74 -8.79 -16.67
C ALA A 25 -19.28 -9.24 -16.94
N THR A 26 -18.31 -8.35 -16.76
CA THR A 26 -16.89 -8.67 -16.93
C THR A 26 -16.45 -9.67 -15.86
N PRO A 27 -15.72 -10.76 -16.21
CA PRO A 27 -15.25 -11.73 -15.22
C PRO A 27 -14.32 -11.10 -14.18
N ASP A 28 -14.37 -11.59 -12.94
CA ASP A 28 -13.53 -11.11 -11.83
C ASP A 28 -12.02 -11.14 -12.15
N GLU A 29 -11.57 -12.12 -12.93
CA GLU A 29 -10.17 -12.25 -13.36
C GLU A 29 -9.72 -11.07 -14.24
N GLU A 30 -10.61 -10.60 -15.12
CA GLU A 30 -10.36 -9.44 -16.00
C GLU A 30 -10.46 -8.13 -15.20
N TYR A 31 -11.39 -8.05 -14.25
CA TYR A 31 -11.44 -6.97 -13.28
C TYR A 31 -10.14 -6.85 -12.50
N ALA A 32 -9.68 -7.94 -11.88
CA ALA A 32 -8.45 -7.97 -11.10
C ALA A 32 -7.26 -7.54 -11.95
N ARG A 33 -7.12 -8.11 -13.15
CA ARG A 33 -6.05 -7.74 -14.09
C ARG A 33 -6.02 -6.24 -14.36
N VAL A 34 -7.13 -5.68 -14.85
CA VAL A 34 -7.19 -4.28 -15.29
C VAL A 34 -7.07 -3.33 -14.11
N VAL A 35 -7.77 -3.59 -13.01
CA VAL A 35 -7.75 -2.73 -11.83
C VAL A 35 -6.37 -2.72 -11.17
N ILE A 36 -5.75 -3.88 -10.96
CA ILE A 36 -4.40 -3.94 -10.37
C ILE A 36 -3.39 -3.24 -11.27
N HIS A 37 -3.46 -3.45 -12.59
CA HIS A 37 -2.56 -2.79 -13.54
C HIS A 37 -2.68 -1.26 -13.51
N GLU A 38 -3.90 -0.73 -13.62
CA GLU A 38 -4.11 0.73 -13.62
C GLU A 38 -3.76 1.35 -12.26
N PHE A 39 -4.02 0.67 -11.15
CA PHE A 39 -3.58 1.14 -9.83
C PHE A 39 -2.07 1.02 -9.63
N GLY A 40 -1.40 0.09 -10.32
CA GLY A 40 0.05 0.05 -10.44
C GLY A 40 0.59 1.38 -11.00
N HIS A 41 -0.01 1.89 -12.08
CA HIS A 41 0.32 3.24 -12.58
C HIS A 41 0.04 4.33 -11.55
N ALA A 42 -1.10 4.28 -10.85
CA ALA A 42 -1.43 5.27 -9.82
C ALA A 42 -0.41 5.31 -8.67
N ILE A 43 0.28 4.20 -8.39
CA ILE A 43 1.40 4.15 -7.42
C ILE A 43 2.78 4.29 -8.08
N GLY A 44 2.84 4.78 -9.31
CA GLY A 44 4.10 5.15 -9.98
C GLY A 44 4.80 4.02 -10.73
N CYS A 45 4.18 2.83 -10.86
CA CYS A 45 4.74 1.77 -11.70
C CYS A 45 4.56 2.11 -13.19
N ILE A 46 5.60 1.84 -13.98
CA ILE A 46 5.61 1.97 -15.44
C ILE A 46 5.37 0.60 -16.08
N HIS A 47 5.14 0.54 -17.40
CA HIS A 47 5.03 -0.74 -18.08
C HIS A 47 6.36 -1.52 -18.07
N GLU A 48 6.27 -2.82 -17.81
CA GLU A 48 7.45 -3.68 -17.67
C GLU A 48 8.21 -3.89 -18.99
N HIS A 49 7.54 -3.80 -20.14
CA HIS A 49 8.21 -3.84 -21.45
C HIS A 49 9.04 -2.57 -21.75
N GLN A 50 8.87 -1.51 -20.94
CA GLN A 50 9.69 -0.29 -21.00
C GLN A 50 10.82 -0.31 -19.96
N ASN A 51 10.96 -1.40 -19.21
CA ASN A 51 12.06 -1.61 -18.27
C ASN A 51 13.41 -1.53 -19.03
N PRO A 52 14.38 -0.71 -18.59
CA PRO A 52 15.68 -0.61 -19.26
C PRO A 52 16.42 -1.96 -19.39
N ALA A 53 16.17 -2.91 -18.48
CA ALA A 53 16.74 -4.25 -18.50
C ALA A 53 16.02 -5.25 -19.44
N THR A 54 14.97 -4.83 -20.15
CA THR A 54 14.23 -5.71 -21.05
C THR A 54 15.04 -6.11 -22.29
N ASN A 55 14.86 -7.34 -22.76
CA ASN A 55 15.48 -7.88 -23.98
C ASN A 55 14.44 -8.53 -24.91
N VAL A 56 13.21 -8.01 -24.93
CA VAL A 56 12.19 -8.50 -25.87
C VAL A 56 12.71 -8.40 -27.31
N PRO A 57 12.75 -9.51 -28.07
CA PRO A 57 13.30 -9.53 -29.42
C PRO A 57 12.27 -9.01 -30.45
N TRP A 58 11.86 -7.75 -30.35
CA TRP A 58 10.81 -7.17 -31.18
C TRP A 58 11.06 -7.32 -32.70
N ASN A 59 10.06 -7.83 -33.41
CA ASN A 59 9.90 -7.64 -34.85
C ASN A 59 9.19 -6.30 -35.08
N LYS A 60 9.98 -5.22 -35.11
CA LYS A 60 9.44 -3.85 -35.15
C LYS A 60 8.52 -3.59 -36.34
N GLU A 61 8.81 -4.17 -37.51
CA GLU A 61 7.97 -3.98 -38.70
C GLU A 61 6.59 -4.61 -38.55
N ALA A 62 6.50 -5.81 -37.96
CA ALA A 62 5.21 -6.43 -37.66
C ALA A 62 4.41 -5.59 -36.66
N VAL A 63 5.07 -5.07 -35.62
CA VAL A 63 4.44 -4.21 -34.61
C VAL A 63 3.94 -2.90 -35.22
N TYR A 64 4.74 -2.22 -36.06
CA TYR A 64 4.31 -1.00 -36.73
C TYR A 64 3.09 -1.25 -37.63
N ALA A 65 3.10 -2.36 -38.40
CA ALA A 65 1.99 -2.72 -39.27
C ALA A 65 0.70 -2.95 -38.48
N TYR A 66 0.78 -3.62 -37.33
CA TYR A 66 -0.36 -3.88 -36.45
C TYR A 66 -0.94 -2.59 -35.86
N TYR A 67 -0.11 -1.79 -35.18
CA TYR A 67 -0.59 -0.58 -34.46
C TYR A 67 -0.98 0.58 -35.38
N ALA A 68 -0.58 0.55 -36.65
CA ALA A 68 -1.09 1.48 -37.67
C ALA A 68 -2.56 1.24 -38.03
N GLY A 69 -3.10 0.05 -37.73
CA GLY A 69 -4.51 -0.27 -37.92
C GLY A 69 -5.43 0.21 -36.78
N PRO A 70 -6.76 0.17 -36.98
CA PRO A 70 -7.71 0.43 -35.91
C PRO A 70 -7.63 -0.66 -34.82
N PRO A 71 -7.93 -0.32 -33.55
CA PRO A 71 -8.48 0.96 -33.08
C PRO A 71 -7.43 2.04 -32.84
N ASN A 72 -6.13 1.69 -32.78
CA ASN A 72 -5.07 2.60 -32.36
C ASN A 72 -4.73 3.67 -33.42
N ASN A 73 -4.59 3.27 -34.68
CA ASN A 73 -4.19 4.14 -35.80
C ASN A 73 -2.91 4.95 -35.50
N TRP A 74 -1.93 4.32 -34.85
CA TRP A 74 -0.70 4.97 -34.43
C TRP A 74 0.29 5.15 -35.60
N SER A 75 0.95 6.30 -35.64
CA SER A 75 2.15 6.48 -36.46
C SER A 75 3.31 5.66 -35.89
N ARG A 76 4.33 5.39 -36.72
CA ARG A 76 5.56 4.72 -36.25
C ARG A 76 6.19 5.41 -35.03
N GLN A 77 6.21 6.74 -35.02
CA GLN A 77 6.72 7.53 -33.90
C GLN A 77 5.89 7.33 -32.63
N GLN A 78 4.56 7.24 -32.75
CA GLN A 78 3.70 6.94 -31.60
C GLN A 78 3.95 5.52 -31.08
N THR A 79 4.12 4.53 -31.97
CA THR A 79 4.52 3.17 -31.56
C THR A 79 5.89 3.15 -30.88
N ASP A 80 6.86 3.92 -31.38
CA ASP A 80 8.18 4.04 -30.75
C ASP A 80 8.06 4.58 -29.32
N VAL A 81 7.30 5.67 -29.13
CA VAL A 81 7.12 6.30 -27.81
C VAL A 81 6.33 5.42 -26.86
N ASN A 82 5.23 4.82 -27.33
CA ASN A 82 4.29 4.11 -26.46
C ASN A 82 4.71 2.68 -26.15
N LEU A 83 5.53 2.04 -27.00
CA LEU A 83 5.88 0.63 -26.86
C LEU A 83 7.39 0.37 -26.78
N PHE A 84 8.21 1.01 -27.61
CA PHE A 84 9.64 0.68 -27.67
C PHE A 84 10.53 1.55 -26.78
N THR A 85 10.05 2.73 -26.40
CA THR A 85 10.80 3.65 -25.56
C THR A 85 10.94 3.05 -24.18
N ARG A 86 12.20 2.93 -23.75
CA ARG A 86 12.58 2.48 -22.41
C ARG A 86 12.80 3.69 -21.53
N TYR A 87 12.40 3.58 -20.27
CA TYR A 87 12.75 4.61 -19.30
C TYR A 87 14.24 4.55 -18.97
N SER A 88 14.84 5.71 -18.71
CA SER A 88 16.26 5.78 -18.37
C SER A 88 16.51 5.16 -16.98
N ALA A 89 17.49 4.26 -16.89
CA ALA A 89 17.96 3.67 -15.64
C ALA A 89 18.41 4.72 -14.58
N THR A 90 18.73 5.95 -15.01
CA THR A 90 19.10 7.05 -14.12
C THR A 90 17.93 7.82 -13.52
N VAL A 91 16.72 7.64 -14.04
CA VAL A 91 15.51 8.39 -13.64
C VAL A 91 14.49 7.47 -12.94
N THR A 92 14.59 6.16 -13.12
CA THR A 92 13.67 5.18 -12.54
C THR A 92 14.39 4.25 -11.57
N GLN A 93 13.79 3.98 -10.42
CA GLN A 93 14.11 2.78 -9.65
C GLN A 93 13.48 1.60 -10.41
N PHE A 94 14.27 0.65 -10.88
CA PHE A 94 13.80 -0.47 -11.71
C PHE A 94 14.32 -1.80 -11.16
N SER A 95 13.51 -2.84 -11.27
CA SER A 95 13.91 -4.22 -11.00
C SER A 95 14.45 -4.89 -12.28
N HIS A 96 14.91 -6.14 -12.19
CA HIS A 96 15.13 -6.96 -13.39
C HIS A 96 13.83 -7.10 -14.21
N PHE A 97 13.95 -7.37 -15.51
CA PHE A 97 12.76 -7.60 -16.34
C PHE A 97 11.97 -8.82 -15.84
N ASP A 98 10.69 -8.62 -15.55
CA ASP A 98 9.79 -9.66 -15.07
C ASP A 98 8.72 -10.02 -16.12
N ARG A 99 8.75 -11.27 -16.63
CA ARG A 99 7.77 -11.75 -17.62
C ARG A 99 6.39 -11.98 -17.01
N ASP A 100 6.30 -12.12 -15.70
CA ASP A 100 5.06 -12.43 -14.99
C ASP A 100 4.45 -11.18 -14.31
N SER A 101 5.09 -10.02 -14.46
CA SER A 101 4.62 -8.76 -13.86
C SER A 101 3.23 -8.39 -14.35
N ILE A 102 2.38 -7.94 -13.43
CA ILE A 102 1.06 -7.40 -13.77
C ILE A 102 1.16 -6.14 -14.64
N MET A 103 2.31 -5.46 -14.63
CA MET A 103 2.58 -4.26 -15.43
C MET A 103 3.06 -4.58 -16.85
N LEU A 104 3.18 -5.86 -17.22
CA LEU A 104 3.56 -6.28 -18.56
C LEU A 104 2.33 -6.44 -19.46
N TYR A 105 2.27 -5.66 -20.54
CA TYR A 105 1.36 -5.95 -21.64
C TYR A 105 1.78 -7.26 -22.34
N PRO A 106 0.81 -8.04 -22.85
CA PRO A 106 1.08 -9.28 -23.56
C PRO A 106 1.91 -8.96 -24.78
N ILE A 107 2.78 -9.91 -25.10
CA ILE A 107 3.68 -9.85 -26.23
C ILE A 107 3.34 -11.06 -27.11
N PRO A 108 2.44 -10.90 -28.10
CA PRO A 108 2.17 -11.93 -29.09
C PRO A 108 3.45 -12.37 -29.81
N ASN A 109 3.58 -13.67 -30.12
CA ASN A 109 4.78 -14.18 -30.78
C ASN A 109 5.05 -13.50 -32.13
N GLU A 110 3.99 -13.16 -32.86
CA GLU A 110 4.01 -12.43 -34.13
C GLU A 110 4.69 -11.05 -34.04
N PHE A 111 4.77 -10.46 -32.85
CA PHE A 111 5.47 -9.19 -32.62
C PHE A 111 6.96 -9.37 -32.35
N THR A 112 7.48 -10.60 -32.38
CA THR A 112 8.86 -10.90 -32.01
C THR A 112 9.57 -11.75 -33.05
N ASN A 113 10.90 -11.74 -33.00
CA ASN A 113 11.75 -12.62 -33.77
C ASN A 113 12.03 -13.88 -32.95
N GLY A 114 11.79 -15.05 -33.54
CA GLY A 114 11.98 -16.35 -32.88
C GLY A 114 10.71 -16.85 -32.19
N ASP A 115 10.89 -17.55 -31.07
CA ASP A 115 9.80 -18.11 -30.26
C ASP A 115 9.78 -17.42 -28.89
N PHE A 116 9.22 -16.21 -28.86
CA PHE A 116 9.04 -15.41 -27.67
C PHE A 116 7.61 -14.87 -27.60
N ALA A 117 6.85 -15.33 -26.62
CA ALA A 117 5.54 -14.78 -26.32
C ALA A 117 5.37 -14.55 -24.82
N VAL A 118 4.55 -13.58 -24.47
CA VAL A 118 4.06 -13.36 -23.10
C VAL A 118 2.55 -13.20 -23.16
N GLY A 119 1.84 -14.01 -22.37
CA GLY A 119 0.39 -13.94 -22.26
C GLY A 119 -0.07 -12.79 -21.36
N TRP A 120 -1.35 -12.80 -21.02
CA TRP A 120 -1.87 -11.89 -20.00
C TRP A 120 -1.49 -12.37 -18.61
N ASN A 121 -0.78 -11.53 -17.86
CA ASN A 121 -0.59 -11.69 -16.42
C ASN A 121 -1.83 -11.15 -15.70
N ARG A 122 -2.31 -11.86 -14.67
CA ARG A 122 -3.60 -11.57 -14.01
C ARG A 122 -3.53 -11.50 -12.49
N ALA A 123 -2.34 -11.62 -11.95
CA ALA A 123 -2.04 -11.46 -10.54
C ALA A 123 -0.69 -10.76 -10.39
N LEU A 124 -0.43 -10.21 -9.21
CA LEU A 124 0.88 -9.67 -8.87
C LEU A 124 1.91 -10.80 -8.85
N SER A 125 3.02 -10.61 -9.56
CA SER A 125 4.16 -11.50 -9.44
C SER A 125 4.82 -11.34 -8.05
N PRO A 126 5.64 -12.31 -7.60
CA PRO A 126 6.46 -12.13 -6.41
C PRO A 126 7.37 -10.90 -6.51
N GLN A 127 7.83 -10.56 -7.71
CA GLN A 127 8.71 -9.41 -7.93
C GLN A 127 7.94 -8.09 -7.89
N ASP A 128 6.70 -8.02 -8.41
CA ASP A 128 5.81 -6.86 -8.25
C ASP A 128 5.65 -6.51 -6.77
N GLN A 129 5.34 -7.53 -5.95
CA GLN A 129 5.12 -7.37 -4.51
C GLN A 129 6.38 -6.87 -3.80
N GLN A 130 7.55 -7.46 -4.11
CA GLN A 130 8.82 -7.03 -3.53
C GLN A 130 9.17 -5.61 -3.95
N PHE A 131 9.05 -5.29 -5.24
CA PHE A 131 9.38 -3.98 -5.77
C PHE A 131 8.52 -2.88 -5.13
N VAL A 132 7.19 -3.06 -5.09
CA VAL A 132 6.28 -2.11 -4.44
C VAL A 132 6.58 -1.97 -2.95
N ALA A 133 6.92 -3.06 -2.25
CA ALA A 133 7.33 -2.99 -0.85
C ALA A 133 8.63 -2.20 -0.63
N THR A 134 9.52 -2.09 -1.62
CA THR A 134 10.70 -1.20 -1.54
C THR A 134 10.37 0.27 -1.80
N LEU A 135 9.41 0.55 -2.68
CA LEU A 135 8.96 1.92 -3.01
C LEU A 135 8.09 2.51 -1.89
N TYR A 136 7.23 1.67 -1.33
CA TYR A 136 6.29 2.00 -0.26
C TYR A 136 6.57 1.08 0.92
N PRO A 137 7.72 1.24 1.59
CA PRO A 137 7.99 0.46 2.78
C PRO A 137 6.85 0.71 3.76
N GLN A 138 6.22 -0.36 4.24
CA GLN A 138 5.49 -0.22 5.48
C GLN A 138 6.49 0.32 6.49
N GLN A 139 6.29 1.55 6.96
CA GLN A 139 6.85 1.93 8.24
C GLN A 139 6.18 1.01 9.24
N ARG A 140 6.77 -0.18 9.39
CA ARG A 140 6.45 -1.08 10.47
C ARG A 140 6.99 -0.36 11.70
N LYS A 141 6.19 0.55 12.25
CA LYS A 141 6.30 0.93 13.64
C LYS A 141 6.15 -0.41 14.35
N LEU A 142 7.28 -0.95 14.80
CA LEU A 142 7.33 -2.22 15.50
C LEU A 142 6.22 -2.17 16.56
N GLU A 143 5.49 -3.28 16.71
CA GLU A 143 4.59 -3.43 17.84
C GLU A 143 5.40 -3.13 19.09
N ASN A 144 5.19 -1.95 19.67
CA ASN A 144 5.98 -1.52 20.81
C ASN A 144 5.45 -2.33 21.99
N GLU A 145 6.25 -3.30 22.43
CA GLU A 145 5.94 -4.05 23.64
C GLU A 145 6.01 -3.09 24.83
N LEU A 146 4.86 -2.86 25.47
CA LEU A 146 4.78 -2.15 26.73
C LEU A 146 5.03 -3.15 27.85
N ILE A 147 6.04 -2.87 28.65
CA ILE A 147 6.33 -3.62 29.86
C ILE A 147 5.44 -3.07 30.97
N VAL A 148 4.63 -3.94 31.58
CA VAL A 148 3.79 -3.58 32.73
C VAL A 148 4.66 -2.97 33.83
N ASP A 149 4.22 -1.84 34.39
CA ASP A 149 4.89 -1.06 35.43
C ASP A 149 6.21 -0.38 35.04
N ALA A 150 6.62 -0.47 33.77
CA ALA A 150 7.72 0.34 33.26
C ALA A 150 7.31 1.81 33.05
N PRO A 151 8.28 2.74 33.00
CA PRO A 151 8.01 4.12 32.61
C PRO A 151 7.29 4.19 31.26
N ALA A 152 6.38 5.17 31.12
CA ALA A 152 5.71 5.42 29.84
C ALA A 152 6.73 5.71 28.75
N ILE A 153 6.48 5.19 27.55
CA ILE A 153 7.35 5.43 26.39
C ILE A 153 6.82 6.60 25.57
N ASN A 154 7.73 7.34 24.91
CA ASN A 154 7.37 8.39 23.97
C ASN A 154 6.99 7.79 22.61
N ALA A 155 5.99 8.37 21.96
CA ALA A 155 5.50 8.02 20.64
C ALA A 155 4.88 9.24 19.94
N ALA A 156 4.48 9.09 18.68
CA ALA A 156 3.90 10.17 17.90
C ALA A 156 2.84 9.67 16.92
N ILE A 157 1.71 10.34 16.81
CA ILE A 157 0.85 10.22 15.62
C ILE A 157 1.54 11.03 14.52
N GLY A 158 2.25 10.36 13.61
CA GLY A 158 3.09 10.99 12.58
C GLY A 158 2.33 11.43 11.33
N THR A 159 1.20 10.80 11.01
CA THR A 159 0.39 11.07 9.82
C THR A 159 -1.11 11.09 10.12
N PHE A 160 -1.90 11.72 9.23
CA PHE A 160 -3.34 11.86 9.40
C PHE A 160 -4.06 10.51 9.33
N GLY A 161 -4.90 10.24 10.32
CA GLY A 161 -5.63 8.97 10.43
C GLY A 161 -4.77 7.78 10.87
N GLU A 162 -3.52 8.02 11.29
CA GLU A 162 -2.64 6.96 11.82
C GLU A 162 -3.24 6.30 13.06
N LEU A 163 -3.02 4.98 13.13
CA LEU A 163 -3.40 4.12 14.24
C LEU A 163 -2.13 3.42 14.74
N ASP A 164 -1.69 3.79 15.93
CA ASP A 164 -0.58 3.15 16.61
C ASP A 164 -1.03 1.89 17.34
N LYS A 165 -0.20 0.84 17.31
CA LYS A 165 -0.48 -0.44 17.96
C LYS A 165 0.63 -0.81 18.94
N TYR A 166 0.22 -1.22 20.14
CA TYR A 166 1.11 -1.67 21.21
C TYR A 166 0.66 -3.03 21.73
N LEU A 167 1.63 -3.84 22.18
CA LEU A 167 1.37 -5.13 22.81
C LEU A 167 1.79 -5.09 24.28
N PHE A 168 1.07 -5.78 25.16
CA PHE A 168 1.54 -6.01 26.52
C PHE A 168 1.07 -7.37 27.03
N ARG A 169 1.86 -7.98 27.92
CA ARG A 169 1.55 -9.27 28.52
C ARG A 169 1.04 -9.08 29.94
N VAL A 170 -0.12 -9.67 30.22
CA VAL A 170 -0.63 -9.86 31.57
C VAL A 170 -0.19 -11.23 32.04
N GLU A 171 0.60 -11.31 33.11
CA GLU A 171 1.06 -12.58 33.69
C GLU A 171 0.15 -13.07 34.82
N ARG A 172 -0.52 -12.14 35.51
CA ARG A 172 -1.36 -12.43 36.67
C ARG A 172 -2.70 -11.72 36.50
N ALA A 173 -3.79 -12.41 36.87
CA ALA A 173 -5.10 -11.77 36.87
C ALA A 173 -5.12 -10.58 37.85
N GLY A 174 -5.75 -9.48 37.45
CA GLY A 174 -5.93 -8.31 38.31
C GLY A 174 -6.33 -7.05 37.54
N CYS A 175 -6.38 -5.94 38.26
CA CYS A 175 -6.73 -4.64 37.73
C CYS A 175 -5.53 -3.98 37.06
N TYR A 176 -5.70 -3.53 35.82
CA TYR A 176 -4.68 -2.83 35.04
C TYR A 176 -5.19 -1.47 34.58
N ARG A 177 -4.32 -0.48 34.63
CA ARG A 177 -4.51 0.87 34.10
C ARG A 177 -3.65 1.05 32.86
N MET A 178 -4.27 1.43 31.75
CA MET A 178 -3.60 1.79 30.50
C MET A 178 -3.94 3.23 30.19
N GLU A 179 -2.95 4.08 29.95
CA GLU A 179 -3.19 5.51 29.76
C GLU A 179 -2.23 6.14 28.77
N THR A 180 -2.75 7.18 28.10
CA THR A 180 -1.95 8.10 27.31
C THR A 180 -1.65 9.36 28.12
N ASN A 181 -0.56 10.04 27.80
CA ASN A 181 -0.21 11.34 28.37
C ASN A 181 0.31 12.27 27.26
N GLY A 182 0.12 13.57 27.43
CA GLY A 182 0.57 14.57 26.49
C GLY A 182 -0.44 15.69 26.28
N SER A 183 -0.27 16.41 25.17
CA SER A 183 -1.14 17.53 24.77
C SER A 183 -2.18 17.16 23.71
N LEU A 184 -2.11 15.93 23.20
CA LEU A 184 -3.05 15.43 22.20
C LEU A 184 -4.35 14.96 22.83
N ASP A 185 -5.38 14.93 21.99
CA ASP A 185 -6.70 14.38 22.27
C ASP A 185 -6.78 13.02 21.56
N LEU A 186 -6.59 11.96 22.33
CA LEU A 186 -6.32 10.60 21.83
C LEU A 186 -7.42 9.65 22.25
N VAL A 187 -7.69 8.68 21.39
CA VAL A 187 -8.59 7.55 21.69
C VAL A 187 -7.74 6.30 21.86
N LEU A 188 -7.97 5.58 22.96
CA LEU A 188 -7.29 4.34 23.32
C LEU A 188 -8.29 3.18 23.31
N GLY A 189 -8.04 2.15 22.50
CA GLY A 189 -8.81 0.91 22.48
C GLY A 189 -8.01 -0.27 23.04
N LEU A 190 -8.66 -1.15 23.80
CA LEU A 190 -8.10 -2.39 24.35
C LEU A 190 -8.71 -3.61 23.65
N PHE A 191 -7.87 -4.55 23.24
CA PHE A 191 -8.25 -5.79 22.55
C PHE A 191 -7.55 -7.02 23.16
N GLY A 192 -8.20 -8.19 23.10
CA GLY A 192 -7.64 -9.48 23.50
C GLY A 192 -8.49 -10.28 24.50
N PRO A 193 -7.85 -11.17 25.30
CA PRO A 193 -6.47 -11.64 25.15
C PRO A 193 -6.27 -12.49 23.89
N ASN A 194 -5.06 -12.50 23.35
CA ASN A 194 -4.55 -13.31 22.22
C ASN A 194 -5.32 -13.16 20.88
N ASP A 195 -6.14 -12.11 20.77
CA ASP A 195 -6.89 -11.77 19.56
C ASP A 195 -7.04 -10.23 19.47
N GLU A 196 -6.31 -9.62 18.53
CA GLU A 196 -6.29 -8.17 18.31
C GLU A 196 -7.58 -7.62 17.68
N THR A 197 -8.49 -8.49 17.25
CA THR A 197 -9.79 -8.12 16.67
C THR A 197 -10.90 -8.12 17.72
N LYS A 198 -10.69 -8.82 18.84
CA LYS A 198 -11.63 -8.88 19.96
C LYS A 198 -11.52 -7.64 20.83
N GLY A 199 -12.32 -6.62 20.53
CA GLY A 199 -12.43 -5.41 21.34
C GLY A 199 -13.00 -5.69 22.74
N ILE A 200 -12.37 -5.15 23.77
CA ILE A 200 -12.82 -5.20 25.16
C ILE A 200 -13.49 -3.88 25.53
N THR A 201 -12.79 -2.76 25.36
CA THR A 201 -13.29 -1.42 25.68
C THR A 201 -12.46 -0.34 24.98
N GLU A 202 -12.99 0.88 24.89
CA GLU A 202 -12.32 2.07 24.37
C GLU A 202 -12.57 3.25 25.33
N ASP A 203 -11.66 4.21 25.39
CA ASP A 203 -11.76 5.46 26.16
C ASP A 203 -11.04 6.60 25.42
N ASP A 204 -11.50 7.85 25.59
CA ASP A 204 -10.90 9.05 24.99
C ASP A 204 -10.60 10.21 25.97
N ASP A 205 -11.26 10.30 27.13
CA ASP A 205 -11.12 11.47 28.01
C ASP A 205 -11.05 11.17 29.53
N SER A 206 -10.98 9.91 29.96
CA SER A 206 -10.95 9.55 31.40
C SER A 206 -9.59 9.75 32.07
N GLY A 207 -8.57 10.23 31.34
CA GLY A 207 -7.22 10.51 31.83
C GLY A 207 -6.99 11.97 32.23
N ASN A 208 -5.73 12.40 32.22
CA ASN A 208 -5.40 13.80 32.54
C ASN A 208 -5.70 14.70 31.32
N ARG A 209 -6.59 15.70 31.48
CA ARG A 209 -7.09 16.57 30.41
C ARG A 209 -7.93 15.81 29.39
N LEU A 210 -7.44 15.65 28.15
CA LEU A 210 -8.11 14.97 27.03
C LEU A 210 -7.37 13.68 26.64
N ASN A 211 -6.63 13.11 27.60
CA ASN A 211 -5.93 11.85 27.35
C ASN A 211 -6.84 10.70 27.75
N ALA A 212 -6.79 9.62 27.00
CA ALA A 212 -7.51 8.40 27.31
C ALA A 212 -6.90 7.64 28.50
N ARG A 213 -7.75 7.03 29.33
CA ARG A 213 -7.39 6.08 30.38
C ARG A 213 -8.41 4.94 30.47
N ILE A 214 -7.94 3.72 30.30
CA ILE A 214 -8.70 2.49 30.56
C ILE A 214 -8.27 1.90 31.89
N VAL A 215 -9.23 1.48 32.72
CA VAL A 215 -9.02 0.64 33.90
C VAL A 215 -9.86 -0.63 33.74
N ALA A 216 -9.23 -1.80 33.75
CA ALA A 216 -9.91 -3.07 33.50
C ALA A 216 -9.32 -4.23 34.30
N GLU A 217 -10.18 -5.17 34.71
CA GLU A 217 -9.77 -6.48 35.24
C GLU A 217 -9.38 -7.40 34.09
N LEU A 218 -8.11 -7.81 34.04
CA LEU A 218 -7.54 -8.62 32.96
C LEU A 218 -7.12 -9.99 33.46
N LEU A 219 -7.34 -11.02 32.63
CA LEU A 219 -6.80 -12.36 32.84
C LEU A 219 -5.44 -12.50 32.14
N PRO A 220 -4.59 -13.47 32.54
CA PRO A 220 -3.32 -13.72 31.88
C PRO A 220 -3.46 -13.93 30.36
N GLY A 221 -2.61 -13.25 29.58
CA GLY A 221 -2.68 -13.26 28.12
C GLY A 221 -1.93 -12.10 27.48
N LEU A 222 -1.85 -12.13 26.15
CA LEU A 222 -1.32 -11.03 25.34
C LEU A 222 -2.45 -10.08 24.94
N TYR A 223 -2.31 -8.79 25.21
CA TYR A 223 -3.30 -7.78 24.86
C TYR A 223 -2.74 -6.79 23.85
N THR A 224 -3.63 -6.17 23.10
CA THR A 224 -3.30 -5.12 22.13
C THR A 224 -3.96 -3.81 22.55
N LEU A 225 -3.17 -2.73 22.59
CA LEU A 225 -3.69 -1.37 22.65
C LEU A 225 -3.62 -0.75 21.26
N LYS A 226 -4.66 -0.03 20.87
CA LYS A 226 -4.70 0.77 19.64
C LYS A 226 -4.92 2.23 20.00
N VAL A 227 -4.08 3.13 19.49
CA VAL A 227 -4.13 4.56 19.77
C VAL A 227 -4.33 5.32 18.47
N ARG A 228 -5.28 6.26 18.44
CA ARG A 228 -5.46 7.20 17.33
C ARG A 228 -5.73 8.59 17.86
N HIS A 229 -5.48 9.60 17.05
CA HIS A 229 -5.99 10.93 17.37
C HIS A 229 -7.52 10.96 17.22
N TYR A 230 -8.22 11.58 18.18
CA TYR A 230 -9.66 11.85 18.09
C TYR A 230 -10.04 12.58 16.79
N ASN A 231 -9.24 13.59 16.41
CA ASN A 231 -9.32 14.27 15.13
C ASN A 231 -8.34 13.65 14.12
N GLY A 232 -8.88 12.93 13.12
CA GLY A 232 -8.09 12.27 12.08
C GLY A 232 -7.27 13.19 11.15
N ARG A 233 -7.25 14.51 11.36
CA ARG A 233 -6.44 15.50 10.62
C ARG A 233 -5.38 16.18 11.48
N ARG A 234 -5.05 15.60 12.65
CA ARG A 234 -4.02 16.14 13.54
C ARG A 234 -2.96 15.08 13.82
N THR A 235 -1.75 15.55 14.12
CA THR A 235 -0.55 14.77 14.41
C THR A 235 0.14 15.35 15.64
N GLY A 236 1.08 14.60 16.22
CA GLY A 236 1.93 15.09 17.30
C GLY A 236 2.41 14.00 18.25
N GLU A 237 3.22 14.42 19.22
CA GLU A 237 3.85 13.55 20.22
C GLU A 237 2.92 13.24 21.40
N TYR A 238 3.05 12.03 21.94
CA TYR A 238 2.37 11.57 23.15
C TYR A 238 3.21 10.52 23.90
N GLN A 239 2.74 10.11 25.06
CA GLN A 239 3.29 9.03 25.87
C GLN A 239 2.24 7.97 26.16
N ILE A 240 2.65 6.71 26.32
CA ILE A 240 1.75 5.61 26.67
C ILE A 240 2.42 4.65 27.67
N GLY A 241 1.63 4.13 28.61
CA GLY A 241 2.07 3.15 29.59
C GLY A 241 0.96 2.22 30.07
N VAL A 242 1.37 1.11 30.70
CA VAL A 242 0.49 0.11 31.32
C VAL A 242 0.98 -0.16 32.75
N TYR A 243 0.07 -0.13 33.71
CA TYR A 243 0.37 -0.25 35.14
C TYR A 243 -0.57 -1.22 35.81
N GLN A 244 -0.07 -2.10 36.67
CA GLN A 244 -0.91 -2.89 37.55
C GLN A 244 -1.36 -2.01 38.73
N SER A 245 -2.67 -2.01 39.02
CA SER A 245 -3.27 -1.22 40.11
C SER A 245 -3.46 -2.03 41.39
#